data_AF-B1M2U4-F1
#
_entry.id   AF-B1M2U4-F1
#
_cell.length_a   1.000
_cell.length_b   1.000
_cell.length_c   1.000
_cell.angle_alpha   90.00
_cell.angle_beta   90.00
_cell.angle_gamma   90.00
#
_symmetry.space_group_name_H-M   'P 1'
#
loop_
_entity.id
_entity.type
_entity.pdbx_description
1 polymer ?
#
loop_
_entity_poly.entity_id
_entity_poly.type
_entity_poly.pdbx_seq_one_letter_code
_entity_poly.pdbx_strand_id
1 'polypeptide(L)'
;MTSERASRANRRNAQVSTGPRTLAGKARSRQNARKHGLSAMDPNPDAEIEIERLADLIANRHGRDANVGEAARAIAEAQVQLQRVFACRIALLRNRPLNPEGDARGDEGSPARTSEELLLQLERLERYERRALSRRKFAIRRFYELVGRATQVVTEPGADE
;
A
#
# COMPACT_ATOMS: atom_id res chain seq x y z
N MET A 1 7.44 -8.48 -16.62
CA MET A 1 8.69 -9.20 -16.29
C MET A 1 9.77 -8.17 -15.99
N THR A 2 10.50 -8.30 -14.88
CA THR A 2 11.64 -7.40 -14.57
C THR A 2 12.86 -7.85 -15.37
N SER A 3 13.58 -6.92 -16.01
CA SER A 3 14.80 -7.25 -16.73
C SER A 3 15.83 -7.94 -15.82
N GLU A 4 16.70 -8.76 -16.38
CA GLU A 4 17.77 -9.44 -15.61
C GLU A 4 18.64 -8.45 -14.83
N ARG A 5 18.87 -7.27 -15.42
CA ARG A 5 19.59 -6.16 -14.79
C ARG A 5 18.88 -5.67 -13.53
N ALA A 6 17.56 -5.47 -13.60
CA ALA A 6 16.74 -5.09 -12.45
C ALA A 6 16.67 -6.20 -11.38
N SER A 7 16.57 -7.46 -11.80
CA SER A 7 16.56 -8.61 -10.88
C SER A 7 17.89 -8.73 -10.11
N ARG A 8 19.02 -8.60 -10.79
CA ARG A 8 20.35 -8.65 -10.17
C ARG A 8 20.60 -7.48 -9.21
N ALA A 9 20.12 -6.28 -9.55
CA ALA A 9 20.16 -5.12 -8.67
C ALA A 9 19.29 -5.33 -7.42
N ASN A 10 18.06 -5.83 -7.57
CA ASN A 10 17.20 -6.17 -6.44
C ASN A 10 17.82 -7.23 -5.53
N ARG A 11 18.50 -8.25 -6.07
CA ARG A 11 19.21 -9.26 -5.27
C ARG A 11 20.35 -8.65 -4.43
N ARG A 12 21.19 -7.80 -5.02
CA ARG A 12 22.25 -7.09 -4.26
C ARG A 12 21.66 -6.18 -3.19
N ASN A 13 20.63 -5.40 -3.53
CA ASN A 13 19.97 -4.52 -2.59
C ASN A 13 19.30 -5.30 -1.45
N ALA A 14 18.75 -6.48 -1.72
CA ALA A 14 18.17 -7.35 -0.70
C ALA A 14 19.24 -7.98 0.22
N GLN A 15 20.44 -8.27 -0.29
CA GLN A 15 21.55 -8.77 0.53
C GLN A 15 22.09 -7.70 1.50
N VAL A 16 22.05 -6.42 1.11
CA VAL A 16 22.50 -5.30 1.94
C VAL A 16 21.38 -4.75 2.83
N SER A 17 20.13 -4.83 2.38
CA SER A 17 18.96 -4.36 3.13
C SER A 17 18.46 -5.45 4.08
N THR A 18 18.97 -5.45 5.30
CA THR A 18 18.52 -6.36 6.37
C THR A 18 17.16 -6.00 6.96
N GLY A 19 16.51 -4.95 6.44
CA GLY A 19 15.24 -4.43 6.93
C GLY A 19 15.26 -4.15 8.44
N PRO A 20 14.14 -3.65 8.99
CA PRO A 20 14.03 -3.50 10.43
C PRO A 20 13.71 -4.85 11.09
N ARG A 21 14.65 -5.38 11.88
CA ARG A 21 14.48 -6.67 12.60
C ARG A 21 13.79 -6.53 13.96
N THR A 22 13.76 -5.31 14.52
CA THR A 22 13.16 -5.01 15.82
C THR A 22 11.78 -4.39 15.67
N LEU A 23 10.90 -4.54 16.66
CA LEU A 23 9.58 -3.89 16.68
C LEU A 23 9.68 -2.36 16.52
N ALA A 24 10.64 -1.73 17.23
CA ALA A 24 10.90 -0.30 17.12
C ALA A 24 11.44 0.11 15.73
N GLY A 25 12.28 -0.73 15.11
CA GLY A 25 12.73 -0.52 13.74
C GLY A 25 11.58 -0.64 12.74
N LYS A 26 10.70 -1.62 12.92
CA LYS A 26 9.50 -1.82 12.09
C LYS A 26 8.60 -0.58 12.23
N ALA A 27 8.37 -0.09 13.45
CA ALA A 27 7.60 1.13 13.71
C ALA A 27 8.18 2.38 13.04
N ARG A 28 9.51 2.59 13.10
CA ARG A 28 10.18 3.69 12.38
C ARG A 28 10.05 3.57 10.86
N SER A 29 10.22 2.36 10.32
CA SER A 29 10.01 2.12 8.88
C SER A 29 8.57 2.41 8.44
N ARG A 30 7.58 2.15 9.30
CA ARG A 30 6.17 2.53 9.06
C ARG A 30 5.99 4.05 9.01
N GLN A 31 6.65 4.81 9.88
CA GLN A 31 6.59 6.28 9.86
C GLN A 31 7.17 6.88 8.58
N ASN A 32 8.18 6.26 7.96
CA ASN A 32 8.72 6.73 6.67
C ASN A 32 7.67 6.73 5.54
N ALA A 33 6.72 5.78 5.57
CA ALA A 33 5.62 5.75 4.62
C ALA A 33 4.60 6.88 4.83
N ARG A 34 4.54 7.48 6.02
CA ARG A 34 3.66 8.62 6.36
C ARG A 34 4.27 9.97 5.95
N LYS A 35 5.60 10.06 5.88
CA LYS A 35 6.32 11.32 5.64
C LYS A 35 6.47 11.71 4.16
N HIS A 36 6.39 10.75 3.22
CA HIS A 36 6.75 10.98 1.82
C HIS A 36 5.74 10.41 0.82
N GLY A 37 5.78 10.92 -0.41
CA GLY A 37 5.00 10.40 -1.53
C GLY A 37 3.51 10.68 -1.39
N LEU A 38 2.67 9.65 -1.62
CA LEU A 38 1.22 9.73 -1.52
C LEU A 38 0.75 10.25 -0.14
N SER A 39 1.51 9.98 0.93
CA SER A 39 1.13 10.43 2.27
C SER A 39 1.33 11.91 2.54
N ALA A 40 2.20 12.58 1.79
CA ALA A 40 2.30 14.03 1.81
C ALA A 40 1.22 14.69 0.94
N MET A 41 0.68 13.97 -0.06
CA MET A 41 -0.36 14.46 -0.96
C MET A 41 -1.76 14.42 -0.33
N ASP A 42 -2.03 13.42 0.51
CA ASP A 42 -3.32 13.22 1.19
C ASP A 42 -3.09 12.72 2.63
N PRO A 43 -2.79 13.61 3.59
CA PRO A 43 -2.56 13.22 4.98
C PRO A 43 -3.84 12.64 5.60
N ASN A 44 -3.82 11.37 5.99
CA ASN A 44 -4.91 10.73 6.74
C ASN A 44 -4.41 10.38 8.16
N PRO A 45 -4.80 11.13 9.20
CA PRO A 45 -4.39 10.87 10.57
C PRO A 45 -4.91 9.53 11.10
N ASP A 46 -6.11 9.13 10.64
CA ASP A 46 -6.83 7.94 11.09
C ASP A 46 -6.45 6.67 10.32
N ALA A 47 -5.56 6.77 9.33
CA ALA A 47 -5.14 5.64 8.50
C ALA A 47 -4.65 4.45 9.32
N GLU A 48 -3.97 4.69 10.45
CA GLU A 48 -3.50 3.62 11.33
C GLU A 48 -4.67 2.86 11.96
N ILE A 49 -5.69 3.59 12.41
CA ILE A 49 -6.89 3.02 13.04
C ILE A 49 -7.66 2.20 12.00
N GLU A 50 -7.80 2.71 10.78
CA GLU A 50 -8.43 1.99 9.67
C GLU A 50 -7.67 0.71 9.31
N ILE A 51 -6.33 0.78 9.28
CA ILE A 51 -5.46 -0.37 9.02
C ILE A 51 -5.65 -1.45 10.09
N GLU A 52 -5.61 -1.10 11.38
CA GLU A 52 -5.77 -2.08 12.46
C GLU A 52 -7.16 -2.71 12.43
N ARG A 53 -8.22 -1.90 12.31
CA ARG A 53 -9.60 -2.42 12.20
C ARG A 53 -9.76 -3.40 11.04
N LEU A 54 -9.22 -3.04 9.87
CA LEU A 54 -9.30 -3.91 8.70
C LEU A 54 -8.42 -5.17 8.86
N ALA A 55 -7.25 -5.06 9.49
CA ALA A 55 -6.39 -6.20 9.79
C ALA A 55 -7.10 -7.20 10.73
N ASP A 56 -7.74 -6.70 11.79
CA ASP A 56 -8.51 -7.52 12.73
C ASP A 56 -9.69 -8.22 12.04
N LEU A 57 -10.41 -7.51 11.16
CA LEU A 57 -11.49 -8.09 10.36
C LEU A 57 -11.00 -9.19 9.41
N ILE A 58 -9.80 -9.04 8.83
CA ILE A 58 -9.20 -10.04 7.94
C ILE A 58 -8.70 -11.25 8.73
N ALA A 59 -8.06 -11.03 9.89
CA ALA A 59 -7.49 -12.08 10.72
C ALA A 59 -8.55 -12.86 11.52
N ASN A 60 -9.72 -12.27 11.74
CA ASN A 60 -10.84 -12.66 12.63
C ASN A 60 -10.92 -14.14 13.05
N ARG A 61 -10.87 -15.09 12.12
CA ARG A 61 -11.04 -16.54 12.41
C ARG A 61 -9.75 -17.31 12.71
N HIS A 62 -8.59 -16.68 12.65
CA HIS A 62 -7.28 -17.34 12.66
C HIS A 62 -6.49 -17.16 13.97
N GLY A 63 -7.15 -16.70 15.04
CA GLY A 63 -6.58 -16.63 16.38
C GLY A 63 -5.40 -15.64 16.52
N ARG A 64 -4.58 -15.83 17.57
CA ARG A 64 -3.40 -15.00 17.87
C ARG A 64 -2.15 -15.43 17.09
N ASP A 65 -2.28 -16.03 15.91
CA ASP A 65 -1.11 -16.33 15.07
C ASP A 65 -0.52 -15.01 14.56
N ALA A 66 0.65 -14.66 15.10
CA ALA A 66 1.36 -13.43 14.76
C ALA A 66 1.69 -13.34 13.26
N ASN A 67 1.94 -14.46 12.57
CA ASN A 67 2.25 -14.45 11.14
C ASN A 67 0.99 -14.15 10.32
N VAL A 68 -0.15 -14.73 10.69
CA VAL A 68 -1.43 -14.45 10.03
C VAL A 68 -1.84 -13.00 10.28
N GLY A 69 -1.65 -12.49 11.50
CA GLY A 69 -1.85 -11.08 11.84
C GLY A 69 -0.96 -10.13 11.02
N GLU A 70 0.34 -10.43 10.88
CA GLU A 70 1.25 -9.64 10.04
C GLU A 70 0.81 -9.65 8.56
N ALA A 71 0.38 -10.80 8.03
CA ALA A 71 -0.11 -10.91 6.66
C ALA A 71 -1.45 -10.15 6.46
N ALA A 72 -2.38 -10.27 7.40
CA ALA A 72 -3.66 -9.55 7.40
C ALA A 72 -3.45 -8.04 7.43
N ARG A 73 -2.53 -7.57 8.28
CA ARG A 73 -2.14 -6.17 8.32
C ARG A 73 -1.53 -5.70 7.01
N ALA A 74 -0.66 -6.49 6.37
CA ALA A 74 -0.10 -6.13 5.07
C ALA A 74 -1.17 -6.01 3.97
N ILE A 75 -2.24 -6.81 4.03
CA ILE A 75 -3.41 -6.66 3.15
C ILE A 75 -4.13 -5.33 3.45
N ALA A 76 -4.38 -5.04 4.72
CA ALA A 76 -5.05 -3.81 5.15
C ALA A 76 -4.28 -2.54 4.75
N GLU A 77 -2.97 -2.50 4.98
CA GLU A 77 -2.09 -1.40 4.56
C GLU A 77 -2.14 -1.15 3.05
N ALA A 78 -2.14 -2.22 2.25
CA ALA A 78 -2.24 -2.13 0.81
C ALA A 78 -3.62 -1.66 0.35
N GLN A 79 -4.69 -2.08 1.04
CA GLN A 79 -6.05 -1.66 0.75
C GLN A 79 -6.26 -0.17 1.04
N VAL A 80 -5.82 0.32 2.20
CA VAL A 80 -5.89 1.75 2.55
C VAL A 80 -5.06 2.59 1.59
N GLN A 81 -3.88 2.10 1.16
CA GLN A 81 -3.11 2.77 0.10
C GLN A 81 -3.89 2.88 -1.22
N LEU A 82 -4.61 1.83 -1.64
CA LEU A 82 -5.43 1.88 -2.85
C LEU A 82 -6.55 2.91 -2.73
N GLN A 83 -7.30 2.89 -1.63
CA GLN A 83 -8.38 3.87 -1.37
C GLN A 83 -7.85 5.30 -1.48
N ARG A 84 -6.67 5.58 -0.90
CA ARG A 84 -6.02 6.88 -0.97
C ARG A 84 -5.59 7.27 -2.39
N VAL A 85 -5.03 6.33 -3.16
CA VAL A 85 -4.71 6.58 -4.58
C VAL A 85 -5.98 6.97 -5.36
N PHE A 86 -7.08 6.25 -5.14
CA PHE A 86 -8.35 6.58 -5.78
C PHE A 86 -8.90 7.94 -5.34
N ALA A 87 -8.85 8.26 -4.05
CA ALA A 87 -9.26 9.57 -3.53
C ALA A 87 -8.43 10.70 -4.14
N CYS A 88 -7.11 10.56 -4.17
CA CYS A 88 -6.20 11.52 -4.80
C CYS A 88 -6.48 11.68 -6.30
N ARG A 89 -6.75 10.58 -7.01
CA ARG A 89 -7.08 10.60 -8.45
C ARG A 89 -8.39 11.35 -8.70
N ILE A 90 -9.43 11.09 -7.88
CA ILE A 90 -10.72 11.80 -7.98
C ILE A 90 -10.54 13.29 -7.70
N ALA A 91 -9.82 13.66 -6.63
CA ALA A 91 -9.54 15.05 -6.29
C ALA A 91 -8.76 15.77 -7.40
N LEU A 92 -7.76 15.09 -7.98
CA LEU A 92 -6.97 15.60 -9.10
C LEU A 92 -7.82 15.88 -10.35
N LEU A 93 -8.73 14.96 -10.68
CA LEU A 93 -9.62 15.11 -11.85
C LEU A 93 -10.75 16.13 -11.62
N ARG A 94 -11.24 16.28 -10.38
CA ARG A 94 -12.26 17.28 -10.02
C ARG A 94 -11.70 18.69 -10.03
N ASN A 95 -10.45 18.87 -9.64
CA ASN A 95 -9.78 20.18 -9.65
C ASN A 95 -9.20 20.54 -11.03
N ARG A 96 -9.69 19.88 -12.10
CA ARG A 96 -9.32 20.21 -13.47
C ARG A 96 -10.04 21.49 -13.90
N PRO A 97 -9.33 22.56 -14.32
CA PRO A 97 -9.99 23.65 -15.03
C PRO A 97 -10.58 23.09 -16.33
N LEU A 98 -11.89 23.28 -16.52
CA LEU A 98 -12.63 22.72 -17.65
C LEU A 98 -12.29 23.39 -19.00
N ASN A 99 -11.51 24.48 -19.00
CA ASN A 99 -11.14 25.24 -20.19
C ASN A 99 -9.61 25.46 -20.24
N PRO A 100 -8.89 24.91 -21.24
CA PRO A 100 -7.50 25.31 -21.52
C PRO A 100 -7.39 26.65 -22.29
N GLU A 101 -8.49 27.19 -22.80
CA GLU A 101 -8.53 28.32 -23.75
C GLU A 101 -9.30 29.55 -23.22
N GLY A 102 -9.69 29.60 -21.95
CA GLY A 102 -10.65 30.60 -21.50
C GLY A 102 -10.58 30.95 -20.03
N ASP A 103 -9.47 31.56 -19.61
CA ASP A 103 -9.40 32.39 -18.39
C ASP A 103 -8.51 33.61 -18.68
N ALA A 104 -8.95 34.47 -19.60
CA ALA A 104 -8.37 35.81 -19.78
C ALA A 104 -8.93 36.83 -18.79
N ARG A 105 -9.80 36.44 -17.85
CA ARG A 105 -10.32 37.35 -16.82
C ARG A 105 -10.57 36.64 -15.49
N GLY A 106 -9.62 36.83 -14.56
CA GLY A 106 -9.90 36.96 -13.13
C GLY A 106 -9.82 35.68 -12.30
N ASP A 107 -8.63 35.36 -11.79
CA ASP A 107 -8.34 35.32 -10.35
C ASP A 107 -6.83 35.11 -10.15
N GLU A 108 -6.14 36.12 -9.62
CA GLU A 108 -4.71 36.07 -9.31
C GLU A 108 -4.48 35.22 -8.06
N GLY A 109 -4.36 33.90 -8.21
CA GLY A 109 -4.01 33.08 -7.04
C GLY A 109 -3.76 31.59 -7.24
N SER A 110 -4.22 30.98 -8.33
CA SER A 110 -4.02 29.54 -8.53
C SER A 110 -3.53 29.30 -9.96
N PRO A 111 -2.29 28.80 -10.17
CA PRO A 111 -1.85 28.47 -11.51
C PRO A 111 -2.78 27.39 -12.05
N ALA A 112 -3.49 27.70 -13.14
CA ALA A 112 -4.21 26.70 -13.90
C ALA A 112 -3.22 25.56 -14.21
N ARG A 113 -3.41 24.39 -13.58
CA ARG A 113 -2.51 23.25 -13.80
C ARG A 113 -2.49 22.96 -15.29
N THR A 114 -1.30 22.95 -15.88
CA THR A 114 -1.20 22.63 -17.30
C THR A 114 -1.64 21.18 -17.51
N SER A 115 -2.19 20.87 -18.69
CA SER A 115 -2.56 19.50 -19.06
C SER A 115 -1.38 18.52 -18.87
N GLU A 116 -0.15 18.99 -19.09
CA GLU A 116 1.08 18.22 -18.90
C GLU A 116 1.36 17.89 -17.42
N GLU A 117 1.20 18.85 -16.51
CA GLU A 117 1.36 18.63 -15.06
C GLU A 117 0.34 17.62 -14.52
N LEU A 118 -0.90 17.66 -15.01
CA LEU A 118 -1.94 16.70 -14.65
C LEU A 118 -1.57 15.28 -15.10
N LEU A 119 -1.07 15.12 -16.33
CA LEU A 119 -0.62 13.83 -16.84
C LEU A 119 0.54 13.26 -16.01
N LEU A 120 1.52 14.09 -15.65
CA LEU A 120 2.63 13.68 -14.78
C LEU A 120 2.16 13.26 -13.38
N GLN A 121 1.18 13.95 -12.80
CA GLN A 121 0.60 13.57 -11.51
C GLN A 121 -0.21 12.27 -11.59
N LEU A 122 -0.98 12.07 -12.66
CA LEU A 122 -1.70 10.82 -12.90
C LEU A 122 -0.75 9.64 -13.09
N GLU A 123 0.32 9.81 -13.86
CA GLU A 123 1.35 8.77 -14.05
C GLU A 123 2.03 8.42 -12.73
N ARG A 124 2.31 9.42 -11.88
CA ARG A 124 2.82 9.19 -10.51
C ARG A 124 1.84 8.36 -9.68
N LEU A 125 0.54 8.67 -9.72
CA LEU A 125 -0.50 7.91 -9.01
C LEU A 125 -0.63 6.48 -9.51
N GLU A 126 -0.50 6.23 -10.82
CA GLU A 126 -0.50 4.87 -11.37
C GLU A 126 0.64 4.00 -10.81
N ARG A 127 1.83 4.58 -10.57
CA ARG A 127 2.95 3.85 -9.97
C ARG A 127 2.62 3.40 -8.54
N TYR A 128 1.95 4.25 -7.76
CA TYR A 128 1.48 3.88 -6.42
C TYR A 128 0.39 2.82 -6.46
N GLU A 129 -0.55 2.93 -7.39
CA GLU A 129 -1.60 1.93 -7.62
C GLU A 129 -1.01 0.56 -7.94
N ARG A 130 -0.12 0.47 -8.93
CA ARG A 130 0.54 -0.80 -9.31
C ARG A 130 1.29 -1.41 -8.14
N ARG A 131 1.98 -0.59 -7.34
CA ARG A 131 2.70 -1.05 -6.14
C ARG A 131 1.75 -1.55 -5.07
N ALA A 132 0.66 -0.84 -4.79
CA ALA A 132 -0.33 -1.23 -3.78
C ALA A 132 -1.09 -2.50 -4.20
N LEU A 133 -1.51 -2.62 -5.47
CA LEU A 133 -2.10 -3.84 -6.03
C LEU A 133 -1.15 -5.04 -5.91
N SER A 134 0.12 -4.84 -6.26
CA SER A 134 1.14 -5.90 -6.15
C SER A 134 1.31 -6.32 -4.68
N ARG A 135 1.46 -5.36 -3.77
CA ARG A 135 1.56 -5.64 -2.32
C ARG A 135 0.35 -6.40 -1.81
N ARG A 136 -0.87 -5.97 -2.15
CA ARG A 136 -2.11 -6.66 -1.76
C ARG A 136 -2.13 -8.09 -2.29
N LYS A 137 -1.79 -8.30 -3.56
CA LYS A 137 -1.72 -9.64 -4.18
C LYS A 137 -0.75 -10.56 -3.45
N PHE A 138 0.47 -10.11 -3.16
CA PHE A 138 1.45 -10.94 -2.45
C PHE A 138 1.05 -11.19 -0.99
N ALA A 139 0.50 -10.19 -0.31
CA ALA A 139 0.02 -10.34 1.07
C ALA A 139 -1.16 -11.32 1.16
N ILE A 140 -2.12 -11.26 0.22
CA ILE A 140 -3.23 -12.22 0.12
C ILE A 140 -2.71 -13.64 -0.09
N ARG A 141 -1.76 -13.86 -1.00
CA ARG A 141 -1.15 -15.19 -1.21
C ARG A 141 -0.50 -15.70 0.07
N ARG A 142 0.31 -14.87 0.73
CA ARG A 142 0.98 -15.21 1.98
C ARG A 142 -0.01 -15.54 3.10
N PHE A 143 -1.09 -14.78 3.20
CA PHE A 143 -2.17 -15.02 4.15
C PHE A 143 -2.81 -16.39 3.92
N TYR A 144 -3.20 -16.71 2.68
CA TYR A 144 -3.78 -18.02 2.36
C TYR A 144 -2.82 -19.19 2.61
N GLU A 145 -1.52 -19.03 2.33
CA GLU A 145 -0.50 -20.04 2.66
C GLU A 145 -0.41 -20.30 4.16
N LEU A 146 -0.47 -19.25 4.98
CA LEU A 146 -0.42 -19.36 6.44
C LEU A 146 -1.69 -20.00 7.00
N VAL A 147 -2.85 -19.55 6.54
CA VAL A 147 -4.14 -20.10 6.93
C VAL A 147 -4.26 -21.57 6.53
N GLY A 148 -3.85 -21.94 5.30
CA GLY A 148 -3.87 -23.32 4.83
C GLY A 148 -2.99 -24.25 5.67
N ARG A 149 -1.82 -23.78 6.12
CA ARG A 149 -0.96 -24.53 7.06
C ARG A 149 -1.60 -24.69 8.43
N ALA A 150 -2.23 -23.64 8.97
CA ALA A 150 -2.92 -23.71 10.26
C ALA A 150 -4.07 -24.72 10.24
N THR A 151 -4.80 -24.84 9.13
CA THR A 151 -5.86 -25.85 8.98
C THR A 151 -5.31 -27.28 8.92
N GLN A 152 -4.16 -27.50 8.28
CA GLN A 152 -3.55 -28.85 8.18
C GLN A 152 -3.05 -29.39 9.52
N VAL A 153 -2.57 -28.53 10.42
CA VAL A 153 -2.07 -28.93 11.76
C VAL A 153 -3.19 -29.39 12.69
N VAL A 154 -4.44 -29.00 12.44
CA VAL A 154 -5.60 -29.40 13.27
C VAL A 154 -6.18 -30.76 12.84
N THR A 155 -5.83 -31.25 11.66
CA THR A 155 -6.41 -32.46 11.04
C THR A 155 -5.59 -33.74 11.16
N GLU A 156 -4.49 -33.78 11.93
CA GLU A 156 -3.87 -35.06 12.32
C GLU A 156 -4.45 -35.51 13.68
N PRO A 157 -5.46 -36.39 13.71
CA PRO A 157 -5.78 -37.13 14.93
C PRO A 157 -4.64 -38.11 15.18
N GLY A 158 -4.21 -38.21 16.45
CA GLY A 158 -3.17 -39.13 16.87
C GLY A 158 -3.42 -40.55 16.34
N ALA A 159 -2.46 -41.05 15.57
CA ALA A 159 -2.29 -42.47 15.35
C ALA A 159 -1.61 -43.04 16.59
N ASP A 160 -2.40 -43.29 17.63
CA ASP A 160 -2.05 -44.14 18.77
C ASP A 160 -3.32 -44.91 19.18
N GLU A 161 -3.39 -46.15 18.70
CA GLU A 161 -3.75 -47.42 19.40
C GLU A 161 -4.06 -48.54 18.40
#